data_AF-A0AAD7A1Y4-F1
#
_entry.id   AF-A0AAD7A1Y4-F1
#
_cell.length_a   1.000
_cell.length_b   1.000
_cell.length_c   1.000
_cell.angle_alpha   90.00
_cell.angle_beta   90.00
_cell.angle_gamma   90.00
#
_symmetry.space_group_name_H-M   'P 1'
#
loop_
_entity.id
_entity.type
_entity.pdbx_description
1 polymer ?
#
loop_
_entity_poly.entity_id
_entity_poly.type
_entity_poly.pdbx_seq_one_letter_code
_entity_poly.pdbx_strand_id
1 'polypeptide(L)'
;MNWIPEAIIETLPDELLAEILKLGADSPLPRRNLVPPFPVAVSRVSRRWQAIMLGSPELWTTIRLSHSPITWIWASLCAKRSQPYPLDITISLESYTAHIDGGYDYEPLFRALSFVSPHIDRWRTFALRCWKYQIEELDKSLWKTSGASQLQSAHISFVDARAYHWDPTLHLHALPQLFNSPSLRSFRANMELCSSNPTAFSNLHSLDVNFSLTGQWLLHALRQILGASSCSLETLVVRDFRPEVAVVPDNPLHAPKIRSLAVSFSTEFFYRHPYLGIGGFHTFTDIFCFPNLEYLGISGGFTGVVKDVHQITVPEEWKPPLLPHLRILSLEGVRFSRNGLAYIQSLTRNITSLELIYTERNEHLLHQRDEVAWPGLRTLTIDTRDSVCPQWLDAFLGLRPSPIMELKIPRWIGGVTLPVNSPPEIRWLTRGPSRGPMDSGYKYYIDDYDLRAKCFEQVEIAGSNSECGWSRSWEREWEREWETEQNLERVEEEIDEALTMTGEVVRAKGFCRESRKERRRNFKLRDSGNKRSKGRGRRFDVAEDLDFE
;
A
#
# COMPACT_ATOMS: atom_id res chain seq x y z
N MET A 1 -22.39 43.80 -4.93
CA MET A 1 -21.60 42.55 -5.00
C MET A 1 -20.18 42.95 -5.34
N ASN A 2 -19.32 43.01 -4.32
CA ASN A 2 -17.94 43.48 -4.47
C ASN A 2 -17.11 42.40 -5.14
N TRP A 3 -16.36 42.84 -6.13
CA TRP A 3 -15.45 42.05 -6.95
C TRP A 3 -14.37 41.46 -6.04
N ILE A 4 -14.25 40.14 -6.01
CA ILE A 4 -12.96 39.54 -5.65
C ILE A 4 -12.03 39.96 -6.78
N PRO A 5 -10.96 40.74 -6.54
CA PRO A 5 -10.09 41.18 -7.61
C PRO A 5 -9.47 39.96 -8.30
N GLU A 6 -9.82 39.74 -9.56
CA GLU A 6 -9.04 38.93 -10.50
C GLU A 6 -7.63 39.55 -10.60
N ALA A 7 -6.49 38.91 -10.31
CA ALA A 7 -6.17 37.74 -9.54
C ALA A 7 -4.76 37.98 -8.95
N ILE A 8 -4.61 37.78 -7.63
CA ILE A 8 -3.38 38.03 -6.84
C ILE A 8 -2.19 37.16 -7.29
N ILE A 9 -2.45 36.06 -7.99
CA ILE A 9 -1.46 35.05 -8.34
C ILE A 9 -0.38 35.59 -9.30
N GLU A 10 -0.77 36.40 -10.29
CA GLU A 10 0.20 36.98 -11.23
C GLU A 10 1.11 38.04 -10.58
N THR A 11 0.77 38.50 -9.37
CA THR A 11 1.60 39.44 -8.60
C THR A 11 2.54 38.78 -7.61
N LEU A 12 2.41 37.46 -7.40
CA LEU A 12 3.32 36.73 -6.51
C LEU A 12 4.74 36.78 -7.08
N PRO A 13 5.79 36.96 -6.27
CA PRO A 13 7.17 36.77 -6.68
C PRO A 13 7.44 35.33 -7.18
N ASP A 14 8.45 35.17 -8.04
CA ASP A 14 8.80 33.87 -8.64
C ASP A 14 9.17 32.83 -7.57
N GLU A 15 9.75 33.27 -6.44
CA GLU A 15 10.14 32.40 -5.33
C GLU A 15 8.92 31.79 -4.63
N LEU A 16 7.89 32.61 -4.37
CA LEU A 16 6.65 32.13 -3.76
C LEU A 16 5.92 31.19 -4.69
N LEU A 17 5.92 31.51 -5.99
CA LEU A 17 5.33 30.64 -6.99
C LEU A 17 6.09 29.31 -7.09
N ALA A 18 7.43 29.32 -7.07
CA ALA A 18 8.22 28.09 -7.03
C ALA A 18 7.91 27.23 -5.80
N GLU A 19 7.77 27.83 -4.61
CA GLU A 19 7.38 27.09 -3.39
C GLU A 19 5.96 26.50 -3.48
N ILE A 20 5.00 27.22 -4.05
CA ILE A 20 3.66 26.68 -4.31
C ILE A 20 3.74 25.48 -5.27
N LEU A 21 4.57 25.58 -6.30
CA LEU A 21 4.80 24.49 -7.26
C LEU A 21 5.46 23.28 -6.59
N LYS A 22 6.39 23.47 -5.65
CA LYS A 22 6.99 22.38 -4.88
C LYS A 22 5.94 21.64 -4.05
N LEU A 23 5.12 22.38 -3.29
CA LEU A 23 4.02 21.79 -2.52
C LEU A 23 3.03 21.00 -3.39
N GLY A 24 2.73 21.52 -4.59
CA GLY A 24 1.87 20.81 -5.54
C GLY A 24 2.53 19.58 -6.16
N ALA A 25 3.86 19.59 -6.37
CA ALA A 25 4.61 18.45 -6.87
C ALA A 25 4.74 17.32 -5.82
N ASP A 26 4.83 17.68 -4.54
CA ASP A 26 4.88 16.75 -3.41
C ASP A 26 3.51 16.14 -3.07
N SER A 27 2.42 16.77 -3.54
CA SER A 27 1.07 16.24 -3.36
C SER A 27 0.94 14.84 -3.98
N PRO A 28 0.33 13.87 -3.27
CA PRO A 28 0.12 12.53 -3.82
C PRO A 28 -0.74 12.63 -5.08
N LEU A 29 -0.11 12.41 -6.23
CA LEU A 29 -0.85 12.39 -7.50
C LEU A 29 -1.98 11.35 -7.44
N PRO A 30 -3.14 11.63 -8.07
CA PRO A 30 -4.22 10.66 -8.19
C PRO A 30 -3.68 9.35 -8.75
N ARG A 31 -4.14 8.20 -8.21
CA ARG A 31 -3.70 6.85 -8.62
C ARG A 31 -3.92 6.51 -10.10
N ARG A 32 -4.52 7.41 -10.89
CA ARG A 32 -4.85 7.18 -12.30
C ARG A 32 -3.75 7.76 -13.19
N ASN A 33 -3.11 6.89 -13.97
CA ASN A 33 -2.05 7.18 -14.95
C ASN A 33 -2.48 8.08 -16.13
N LEU A 34 -3.67 8.68 -16.07
CA LEU A 34 -4.28 9.48 -17.13
C LEU A 34 -4.04 10.99 -16.93
N VAL A 35 -3.62 11.40 -15.74
CA VAL A 35 -3.31 12.81 -15.49
C VAL A 35 -1.83 13.05 -15.83
N PRO A 36 -1.51 14.07 -16.65
CA PRO A 36 -0.11 14.44 -16.91
C PRO A 36 0.60 14.72 -15.58
N PRO A 37 1.92 14.44 -15.48
CA PRO A 37 2.69 14.78 -14.28
C PRO A 37 2.47 16.25 -13.90
N PHE A 38 2.44 16.56 -12.60
CA PHE A 38 2.21 17.92 -12.11
C PHE A 38 3.08 18.97 -12.83
N PRO A 39 4.41 18.77 -13.02
CA PRO A 39 5.25 19.68 -13.79
C PRO A 39 4.71 20.04 -15.18
N VAL A 40 4.10 19.06 -15.85
CA VAL A 40 3.58 19.19 -17.21
C VAL A 40 2.26 19.93 -17.22
N ALA A 41 1.32 19.53 -16.36
CA ALA A 41 0.03 20.21 -16.22
C ALA A 41 0.24 21.70 -15.93
N VAL A 42 1.21 21.99 -15.08
CA VAL A 42 1.42 23.32 -14.53
C VAL A 42 2.24 24.21 -15.45
N SER A 43 3.12 23.62 -16.26
CA SER A 43 3.79 24.33 -17.37
C SER A 43 2.84 24.88 -18.43
N ARG A 44 1.58 24.41 -18.48
CA ARG A 44 0.56 24.87 -19.43
C ARG A 44 -0.26 26.06 -18.92
N VAL A 45 -0.09 26.46 -17.66
CA VAL A 45 -0.87 27.56 -17.06
C VAL A 45 -0.50 28.91 -17.68
N SER A 46 0.79 29.26 -17.65
CA SER A 46 1.32 30.47 -18.27
C SER A 46 2.80 30.32 -18.62
N ARG A 47 3.33 31.20 -19.49
CA ARG A 47 4.76 31.21 -19.83
C ARG A 47 5.65 31.45 -18.61
N ARG A 48 5.18 32.23 -17.64
CA ARG A 48 5.90 32.52 -16.39
C ARG A 48 6.04 31.25 -15.55
N TRP A 49 4.93 30.52 -15.38
CA TRP A 49 4.93 29.25 -14.64
C TRP A 49 5.82 28.22 -15.33
N GLN A 50 5.77 28.14 -16.66
CA GLN A 50 6.68 27.30 -17.44
C GLN A 50 8.15 27.67 -17.21
N ALA A 51 8.50 28.96 -17.24
CA ALA A 51 9.86 29.42 -17.02
C ALA A 51 10.37 29.05 -15.62
N ILE A 52 9.56 29.25 -14.59
CA ILE A 52 9.89 28.86 -13.20
C ILE A 52 10.07 27.35 -13.10
N MET A 53 9.16 26.57 -13.67
CA MET A 53 9.26 25.10 -13.70
C MET A 53 10.54 24.62 -14.39
N LEU A 54 10.92 25.23 -15.52
CA LEU A 54 12.14 24.88 -16.25
C LEU A 54 13.41 25.32 -15.49
N GLY A 55 13.33 26.40 -14.72
CA GLY A 55 14.41 26.92 -13.88
C GLY A 55 14.58 26.25 -12.52
N SER A 56 13.69 25.31 -12.14
CA SER A 56 13.67 24.67 -10.83
C SER A 56 13.87 23.13 -10.94
N PRO A 57 15.12 22.64 -11.02
CA PRO A 57 15.44 21.21 -11.15
C PRO A 57 14.78 20.31 -10.08
N GLU A 58 14.57 20.84 -8.88
CA GLU A 58 13.95 20.12 -7.76
C GLU A 58 12.51 19.68 -8.05
N LEU A 59 11.82 20.32 -8.99
CA LEU A 59 10.47 19.93 -9.41
C LEU A 59 10.46 18.72 -10.36
N TRP A 60 11.62 18.25 -10.79
CA TRP A 60 11.80 17.15 -11.76
C TRP A 60 12.38 15.88 -11.12
N THR A 61 12.43 15.79 -9.79
CA THR A 61 13.06 14.66 -9.07
C THR A 61 12.22 13.40 -9.04
N THR A 62 10.91 13.50 -9.29
CA THR A 62 9.99 12.36 -9.24
C THR A 62 9.91 11.66 -10.58
N ILE A 63 10.40 10.42 -10.63
CA ILE A 63 10.35 9.53 -11.79
C ILE A 63 9.33 8.43 -11.53
N ARG A 64 8.36 8.29 -12.44
CA ARG A 64 7.37 7.21 -12.41
C ARG A 64 7.43 6.45 -13.70
N LEU A 65 7.67 5.15 -13.60
CA LEU A 65 7.72 4.24 -14.73
C LEU A 65 6.57 3.24 -14.64
N SER A 66 5.91 3.05 -15.77
CA SER A 66 4.87 2.06 -15.95
C SER A 66 4.98 1.43 -17.34
N HIS A 67 4.04 0.56 -17.67
CA HIS A 67 3.92 0.02 -19.03
C HIS A 67 3.52 1.06 -20.09
N SER A 68 3.03 2.23 -19.67
CA SER A 68 2.63 3.28 -20.61
C SER A 68 3.86 3.95 -21.24
N PRO A 69 3.99 4.00 -22.58
CA PRO A 69 5.10 4.66 -23.26
C PRO A 69 5.30 6.11 -22.84
N ILE A 70 4.21 6.82 -22.50
CA ILE A 70 4.28 8.22 -22.09
C ILE A 70 5.08 8.40 -20.79
N THR A 71 5.04 7.42 -19.88
CA THR A 71 5.78 7.48 -18.62
C THR A 71 7.30 7.44 -18.84
N TRP A 72 7.76 6.80 -19.92
CA TRP A 72 9.17 6.75 -20.29
C TRP A 72 9.69 8.08 -20.82
N ILE A 73 8.88 8.76 -21.64
CA ILE A 73 9.18 10.09 -22.15
C ILE A 73 9.34 11.06 -20.97
N TRP A 74 8.40 11.01 -20.02
CA TRP A 74 8.46 11.84 -18.83
C TRP A 74 9.63 11.49 -17.92
N ALA A 75 9.89 10.20 -17.71
CA ALA A 75 11.02 9.76 -16.90
C ALA A 75 12.35 10.27 -17.47
N SER A 76 12.56 10.19 -18.79
CA SER A 76 13.74 10.73 -19.48
C SER A 76 13.89 12.23 -19.26
N LEU A 77 12.79 12.98 -19.39
CA LEU A 77 12.77 14.42 -19.18
C LEU A 77 13.09 14.79 -17.72
N CYS A 78 12.49 14.09 -16.77
CA CYS A 78 12.74 14.25 -15.33
C CYS A 78 14.20 13.96 -14.98
N ALA A 79 14.75 12.83 -15.46
CA ALA A 79 16.14 12.45 -15.22
C ALA A 79 17.13 13.51 -15.76
N LYS A 80 16.86 14.06 -16.95
CA LYS A 80 17.66 15.13 -17.56
C LYS A 80 17.55 16.46 -16.82
N ARG A 81 16.34 16.85 -16.37
CA ARG A 81 16.11 18.17 -15.75
C ARG A 81 16.43 18.24 -14.27
N SER A 82 16.32 17.12 -13.56
CA SER A 82 16.61 17.06 -12.12
C SER A 82 18.08 17.29 -11.77
N GLN A 83 19.03 17.12 -12.71
CA GLN A 83 20.46 17.45 -12.52
C GLN A 83 21.03 16.86 -11.21
N PRO A 84 21.86 17.46 -10.33
CA PRO A 84 22.44 16.67 -9.24
C PRO A 84 21.44 16.32 -8.13
N TYR A 85 20.16 16.71 -8.25
CA TYR A 85 19.19 16.52 -7.18
C TYR A 85 18.85 15.05 -6.97
N PRO A 86 18.57 14.64 -5.71
CA PRO A 86 18.16 13.28 -5.41
C PRO A 86 16.83 12.91 -6.08
N LEU A 87 16.69 11.66 -6.50
CA LEU A 87 15.57 11.13 -7.26
C LEU A 87 14.61 10.31 -6.39
N ASP A 88 13.32 10.47 -6.66
CA ASP A 88 12.26 9.63 -6.12
C ASP A 88 11.68 8.77 -7.23
N ILE A 89 11.98 7.49 -7.19
CA ILE A 89 11.69 6.56 -8.30
C ILE A 89 10.57 5.63 -7.88
N THR A 90 9.54 5.53 -8.71
CA THR A 90 8.48 4.53 -8.59
C THR A 90 8.33 3.75 -9.89
N ILE A 91 8.48 2.44 -9.82
CA ILE A 91 8.27 1.52 -10.94
C ILE A 91 7.03 0.68 -10.61
N SER A 92 5.95 0.81 -11.38
CA SER A 92 4.72 0.03 -11.22
C SER A 92 4.37 -0.70 -12.50
N LEU A 93 4.43 -2.03 -12.44
CA LEU A 93 4.26 -2.93 -13.60
C LEU A 93 2.99 -3.80 -13.52
N GLU A 94 2.02 -3.39 -12.72
CA GLU A 94 0.85 -4.18 -12.33
C GLU A 94 -0.16 -4.37 -13.47
N SER A 95 -0.29 -3.36 -14.32
CA SER A 95 -1.30 -3.33 -15.38
C SER A 95 -1.03 -4.29 -16.54
N TYR A 96 0.13 -4.95 -16.55
CA TYR A 96 0.50 -5.93 -17.56
C TYR A 96 0.12 -7.32 -17.06
N THR A 97 -1.17 -7.61 -17.17
CA THR A 97 -1.75 -8.93 -16.93
C THR A 97 -1.76 -9.78 -18.19
N ALA A 98 -0.91 -9.46 -19.18
CA ALA A 98 -0.81 -10.24 -20.39
C ALA A 98 -0.09 -11.56 -20.03
N HIS A 99 -0.86 -12.53 -19.55
CA HIS A 99 -0.53 -13.93 -19.65
C HIS A 99 -0.45 -14.25 -21.14
N ILE A 100 0.67 -13.91 -21.78
CA ILE A 100 0.97 -14.32 -23.14
C ILE A 100 1.35 -15.79 -23.03
N ASP A 101 0.36 -16.68 -23.18
CA ASP A 101 0.49 -18.10 -23.53
C ASP A 101 1.77 -18.80 -23.03
N GLY A 102 2.00 -18.77 -21.71
CA GLY A 102 3.07 -19.54 -21.04
C GLY A 102 4.44 -18.87 -20.92
N GLY A 103 4.62 -17.62 -21.32
CA GLY A 103 5.86 -16.86 -21.16
C GLY A 103 5.72 -15.65 -20.24
N TYR A 104 6.63 -15.50 -19.29
CA TYR A 104 6.75 -14.29 -18.47
C TYR A 104 7.62 -13.25 -19.20
N ASP A 105 7.04 -12.11 -19.54
CA ASP A 105 7.77 -11.01 -20.16
C ASP A 105 8.46 -10.16 -19.08
N TYR A 106 9.78 -10.32 -18.97
CA TYR A 106 10.63 -9.58 -18.04
C TYR A 106 11.16 -8.27 -18.63
N GLU A 107 11.03 -8.07 -19.95
CA GLU A 107 11.59 -6.95 -20.68
C GLU A 107 11.16 -5.58 -20.09
N PRO A 108 9.90 -5.34 -19.69
CA PRO A 108 9.50 -4.05 -19.12
C PRO A 108 10.24 -3.71 -17.83
N LEU A 109 10.46 -4.70 -16.95
CA LEU A 109 11.16 -4.49 -15.69
C LEU A 109 12.64 -4.26 -15.92
N PHE A 110 13.27 -5.11 -16.74
CA PHE A 110 14.69 -4.98 -17.06
C PHE A 110 14.99 -3.62 -17.70
N ARG A 111 14.15 -3.20 -18.65
CA ARG A 111 14.26 -1.87 -19.26
C ARG A 111 14.12 -0.76 -18.23
N ALA A 112 13.19 -0.89 -17.27
CA ALA A 112 12.90 0.19 -16.33
C ALA A 112 14.09 0.39 -15.40
N LEU A 113 14.65 -0.72 -14.91
CA LEU A 113 15.83 -0.70 -14.07
C LEU A 113 17.10 -0.31 -14.82
N SER A 114 17.26 -0.76 -16.07
CA SER A 114 18.35 -0.30 -16.94
C SER A 114 18.30 1.21 -17.17
N PHE A 115 17.11 1.79 -17.26
CA PHE A 115 16.93 3.24 -17.38
C PHE A 115 17.27 3.99 -16.08
N VAL A 116 16.88 3.50 -14.90
CA VAL A 116 17.12 4.22 -13.64
C VAL A 116 18.48 3.94 -12.98
N SER A 117 19.09 2.79 -13.26
CA SER A 117 20.36 2.36 -12.65
C SER A 117 21.54 3.30 -12.88
N PRO A 118 21.68 4.03 -14.02
CA PRO A 118 22.74 5.03 -14.19
C PRO A 118 22.65 6.19 -13.20
N HIS A 119 21.55 6.32 -12.46
CA HIS A 119 21.31 7.39 -11.49
C HIS A 119 21.29 6.89 -10.03
N ILE A 120 21.77 5.68 -9.76
CA ILE A 120 21.68 4.99 -8.45
C ILE A 120 22.27 5.80 -7.28
N ASP A 121 23.31 6.57 -7.54
CA ASP A 121 23.99 7.46 -6.58
C ASP A 121 23.10 8.61 -6.08
N ARG A 122 22.07 8.94 -6.85
CA ARG A 122 21.10 10.00 -6.56
C ARG A 122 19.79 9.47 -5.99
N TRP A 123 19.59 8.16 -5.87
CA TRP A 123 18.30 7.65 -5.37
C TRP A 123 18.07 8.06 -3.92
N ARG A 124 16.98 8.76 -3.66
CA ARG A 124 16.50 9.11 -2.31
C ARG A 124 15.38 8.18 -1.89
N THR A 125 14.41 7.98 -2.76
CA THR A 125 13.35 7.00 -2.55
C THR A 125 13.24 6.06 -3.75
N PHE A 126 13.02 4.78 -3.48
CA PHE A 126 12.86 3.77 -4.50
C PHE A 126 11.66 2.88 -4.17
N ALA A 127 10.67 2.85 -5.05
CA ALA A 127 9.50 2.01 -4.94
C ALA A 127 9.38 1.10 -6.17
N LEU A 128 9.31 -0.20 -5.94
CA LEU A 128 9.09 -1.21 -6.97
C LEU A 128 7.80 -1.96 -6.65
N ARG A 129 6.86 -1.96 -7.59
CA ARG A 129 5.67 -2.79 -7.57
C ARG A 129 5.62 -3.61 -8.85
N CYS A 130 5.90 -4.90 -8.73
CA CYS A 130 6.03 -5.80 -9.87
C CYS A 130 5.36 -7.14 -9.58
N TRP A 131 5.40 -8.05 -10.55
CA TRP A 131 4.99 -9.43 -10.29
C TRP A 131 6.10 -10.19 -9.59
N LYS A 132 5.72 -11.18 -8.78
CA LYS A 132 6.67 -11.95 -7.95
C LYS A 132 7.75 -12.67 -8.77
N TYR A 133 7.38 -13.32 -9.87
CA TYR A 133 8.33 -14.07 -10.73
C TYR A 133 9.39 -13.17 -11.39
N GLN A 134 9.13 -11.87 -11.54
CA GLN A 134 10.05 -10.93 -12.21
C GLN A 134 11.33 -10.67 -11.42
N ILE A 135 11.36 -11.03 -10.14
CA ILE A 135 12.48 -10.78 -9.25
C ILE A 135 13.64 -11.75 -9.46
N GLU A 136 13.38 -13.00 -9.83
CA GLU A 136 14.44 -14.01 -9.98
C GLU A 136 15.49 -13.59 -11.01
N GLU A 137 15.04 -12.88 -12.04
CA GLU A 137 15.91 -12.34 -13.08
C GLU A 137 16.61 -11.03 -12.68
N LEU A 138 16.11 -10.33 -11.65
CA LEU A 138 16.80 -9.15 -11.10
C LEU A 138 18.15 -9.53 -10.50
N ASP A 139 18.19 -10.68 -9.81
CA ASP A 139 19.36 -11.22 -9.11
C ASP A 139 20.63 -11.23 -9.99
N LYS A 140 20.46 -11.47 -11.31
CA LYS A 140 21.57 -11.73 -12.23
C LYS A 140 22.24 -10.49 -12.81
N SER A 141 21.54 -9.35 -12.94
CA SER A 141 21.96 -8.29 -13.88
C SER A 141 22.16 -6.90 -13.28
N LEU A 142 21.34 -6.48 -12.32
CA LEU A 142 21.28 -5.05 -11.91
C LEU A 142 21.95 -4.76 -10.56
N TRP A 143 22.08 -5.76 -9.69
CA TRP A 143 22.55 -5.58 -8.31
C TRP A 143 24.05 -5.59 -8.12
N LYS A 144 24.84 -5.73 -9.19
CA LYS A 144 26.31 -5.64 -9.12
C LYS A 144 26.83 -4.20 -9.05
N THR A 145 25.92 -3.22 -9.13
CA THR A 145 26.26 -1.79 -9.12
C THR A 145 26.53 -1.27 -7.70
N SER A 146 27.33 -0.21 -7.61
CA SER A 146 27.65 0.50 -6.37
C SER A 146 26.37 0.90 -5.62
N GLY A 147 26.32 0.64 -4.31
CA GLY A 147 25.14 0.87 -3.47
C GLY A 147 24.61 2.31 -3.54
N ALA A 148 23.29 2.44 -3.41
CA ALA A 148 22.58 3.72 -3.49
C ALA A 148 22.85 4.58 -2.22
N SER A 149 23.97 5.30 -2.18
CA SER A 149 24.47 5.99 -0.99
C SER A 149 23.51 7.02 -0.37
N GLN A 150 22.61 7.60 -1.17
CA GLN A 150 21.62 8.59 -0.75
C GLN A 150 20.23 7.99 -0.42
N LEU A 151 20.06 6.67 -0.56
CA LEU A 151 18.75 6.04 -0.43
C LEU A 151 18.25 6.07 1.01
N GLN A 152 17.12 6.75 1.22
CA GLN A 152 16.49 6.94 2.52
C GLN A 152 15.27 6.06 2.72
N SER A 153 14.52 5.78 1.65
CA SER A 153 13.32 4.96 1.70
C SER A 153 13.30 3.97 0.54
N ALA A 154 13.07 2.69 0.85
CA ALA A 154 12.87 1.66 -0.15
C ALA A 154 11.54 0.93 0.10
N HIS A 155 10.78 0.71 -0.96
CA HIS A 155 9.53 -0.03 -0.93
C HIS A 155 9.50 -1.04 -2.06
N ILE A 156 9.43 -2.33 -1.73
CA ILE A 156 9.22 -3.37 -2.74
C ILE A 156 7.92 -4.11 -2.43
N SER A 157 7.07 -4.23 -3.43
CA SER A 157 5.78 -4.87 -3.32
C SER A 157 5.51 -5.78 -4.51
N PHE A 158 4.85 -6.91 -4.27
CA PHE A 158 4.42 -7.82 -5.32
C PHE A 158 2.92 -7.76 -5.48
N VAL A 159 2.48 -7.77 -6.73
CA VAL A 159 1.10 -8.10 -7.06
C VAL A 159 1.01 -9.61 -7.08
N ASP A 160 0.19 -10.16 -6.18
CA ASP A 160 -0.11 -11.59 -6.12
C ASP A 160 -1.47 -11.83 -6.78
N ALA A 161 -1.49 -12.56 -7.90
CA ALA A 161 -2.73 -12.93 -8.58
C ALA A 161 -3.23 -14.34 -8.22
N ARG A 162 -2.88 -14.87 -7.03
CA ARG A 162 -3.29 -16.18 -6.46
C ARG A 162 -2.21 -17.27 -6.54
N ALA A 163 -0.95 -16.98 -6.20
CA ALA A 163 0.15 -17.94 -6.28
C ALA A 163 0.07 -19.04 -5.19
N TYR A 164 -0.74 -20.07 -5.43
CA TYR A 164 -0.91 -21.23 -4.55
C TYR A 164 0.32 -22.15 -4.41
N HIS A 165 1.43 -21.93 -5.13
CA HIS A 165 2.51 -22.94 -5.21
C HIS A 165 3.94 -22.40 -5.29
N TRP A 166 4.22 -21.18 -4.82
CA TRP A 166 5.58 -20.67 -4.85
C TRP A 166 6.46 -21.39 -3.80
N ASP A 167 7.72 -21.59 -4.17
CA ASP A 167 8.74 -22.16 -3.28
C ASP A 167 9.28 -21.05 -2.35
N PRO A 168 9.05 -21.16 -1.02
CA PRO A 168 9.60 -20.23 -0.01
C PRO A 168 11.13 -20.16 0.07
N THR A 169 11.85 -20.91 -0.76
CA THR A 169 13.32 -20.91 -0.77
C THR A 169 13.95 -19.92 -1.76
N LEU A 170 13.14 -19.17 -2.54
CA LEU A 170 13.66 -18.10 -3.41
C LEU A 170 14.08 -16.88 -2.58
N HIS A 171 15.21 -17.07 -1.89
CA HIS A 171 15.85 -16.09 -1.06
C HIS A 171 16.50 -15.02 -1.92
N LEU A 172 16.07 -13.78 -1.73
CA LEU A 172 16.69 -12.62 -2.35
C LEU A 172 17.98 -12.26 -1.66
N HIS A 173 19.03 -13.04 -1.91
CA HIS A 173 20.36 -12.79 -1.38
C HIS A 173 20.98 -11.51 -1.95
N ALA A 174 20.57 -11.02 -3.14
CA ALA A 174 21.17 -9.83 -3.75
C ALA A 174 20.51 -8.49 -3.39
N LEU A 175 19.24 -8.45 -2.97
CA LEU A 175 18.59 -7.20 -2.59
C LEU A 175 19.33 -6.41 -1.48
N PRO A 176 19.91 -7.06 -0.45
CA PRO A 176 20.65 -6.34 0.59
C PRO A 176 21.81 -5.49 0.08
N GLN A 177 22.37 -5.77 -1.10
CA GLN A 177 23.49 -4.98 -1.64
C GLN A 177 23.03 -3.62 -2.18
N LEU A 178 21.88 -3.57 -2.86
CA LEU A 178 21.30 -2.30 -3.32
C LEU A 178 20.99 -1.38 -2.14
N PHE A 179 20.44 -1.98 -1.08
CA PHE A 179 20.00 -1.30 0.12
C PHE A 179 21.11 -1.10 1.15
N ASN A 180 22.37 -1.38 0.79
CA ASN A 180 23.52 -1.07 1.65
C ASN A 180 23.84 0.43 1.62
N SER A 181 22.83 1.23 1.99
CA SER A 181 22.91 2.67 2.08
C SER A 181 23.02 3.08 3.53
N PRO A 182 24.04 3.86 3.91
CA PRO A 182 24.12 4.40 5.27
C PRO A 182 22.96 5.35 5.55
N SER A 183 22.27 5.85 4.53
CA SER A 183 21.15 6.80 4.64
C SER A 183 19.79 6.12 4.80
N LEU A 184 19.70 4.77 4.72
CA LEU A 184 18.43 4.05 4.71
C LEU A 184 17.72 4.15 6.07
N ARG A 185 16.56 4.81 6.08
CA ARG A 185 15.73 5.03 7.28
C ARG A 185 14.43 4.26 7.25
N SER A 186 13.89 4.00 6.06
CA SER A 186 12.62 3.31 5.89
C SER A 186 12.75 2.18 4.88
N PHE A 187 12.27 1.00 5.25
CA PHE A 187 12.28 -0.15 4.37
C PHE A 187 10.94 -0.87 4.46
N ARG A 188 10.24 -0.97 3.33
CA ARG A 188 9.02 -1.73 3.18
C ARG A 188 9.22 -2.84 2.16
N ALA A 189 8.85 -4.06 2.52
CA ALA A 189 8.99 -5.22 1.64
C ALA A 189 7.81 -6.18 1.78
N ASN A 190 7.14 -6.50 0.68
CA ASN A 190 6.18 -7.59 0.61
C ASN A 190 6.87 -8.94 0.31
N MET A 191 7.99 -9.23 0.95
CA MET A 191 8.78 -10.46 0.69
C MET A 191 9.52 -10.93 1.93
N GLU A 192 10.02 -12.14 1.80
CA GLU A 192 11.05 -12.70 2.68
C GLU A 192 12.34 -11.88 2.61
N LEU A 193 12.80 -11.43 3.77
CA LEU A 193 14.12 -10.85 3.90
C LEU A 193 15.12 -11.94 4.28
N CYS A 194 16.13 -12.12 3.42
CA CYS A 194 17.28 -12.92 3.79
C CYS A 194 18.22 -12.10 4.67
N SER A 195 18.66 -12.67 5.79
CA SER A 195 19.54 -12.03 6.76
C SER A 195 21.03 -12.01 6.37
N SER A 196 21.36 -12.19 5.08
CA SER A 196 22.76 -12.33 4.65
C SER A 196 23.60 -11.07 4.89
N ASN A 197 22.99 -9.89 4.99
CA ASN A 197 23.68 -8.65 5.34
C ASN A 197 22.85 -7.77 6.30
N PRO A 198 22.89 -8.05 7.61
CA PRO A 198 22.10 -7.29 8.57
C PRO A 198 22.60 -5.84 8.73
N THR A 199 23.86 -5.55 8.35
CA THR A 199 24.45 -4.20 8.47
C THR A 199 23.79 -3.15 7.58
N ALA A 200 23.17 -3.58 6.48
CA ALA A 200 22.40 -2.70 5.59
C ALA A 200 21.22 -2.00 6.30
N PHE A 201 20.77 -2.54 7.44
CA PHE A 201 19.65 -2.00 8.21
C PHE A 201 20.09 -1.25 9.48
N SER A 202 21.38 -1.02 9.67
CA SER A 202 21.93 -0.42 10.91
C SER A 202 21.35 0.95 11.29
N ASN A 203 20.87 1.74 10.31
CA ASN A 203 20.27 3.07 10.52
C ASN A 203 18.75 3.10 10.31
N LEU A 204 18.10 1.94 10.24
CA LEU A 204 16.69 1.82 9.94
C LEU A 204 15.81 2.33 11.10
N HIS A 205 14.86 3.21 10.81
CA HIS A 205 13.89 3.77 11.77
C HIS A 205 12.50 3.16 11.61
N SER A 206 12.14 2.73 10.39
CA SER A 206 10.88 2.08 10.07
C SER A 206 11.10 0.82 9.23
N LEU A 207 10.56 -0.31 9.69
CA LEU A 207 10.56 -1.58 8.98
C LEU A 207 9.11 -2.04 8.77
N ASP A 208 8.68 -2.26 7.54
CA ASP A 208 7.37 -2.81 7.21
C ASP A 208 7.52 -4.03 6.30
N VAL A 209 7.20 -5.20 6.81
CA VAL A 209 7.58 -6.47 6.21
C VAL A 209 6.38 -7.39 6.18
N ASN A 210 6.10 -7.95 5.02
CA ASN A 210 5.09 -8.99 4.88
C ASN A 210 5.77 -10.35 4.78
N PHE A 211 5.47 -11.23 5.73
CA PHE A 211 6.08 -12.55 5.80
C PHE A 211 5.01 -13.61 5.62
N SER A 212 4.95 -14.18 4.43
CA SER A 212 4.16 -15.39 4.17
C SER A 212 4.86 -16.67 4.65
N LEU A 213 6.08 -16.55 5.20
CA LEU A 213 6.85 -17.66 5.75
C LEU A 213 6.32 -18.18 7.09
N THR A 214 6.59 -19.47 7.32
CA THR A 214 6.35 -20.13 8.61
C THR A 214 7.48 -19.86 9.62
N GLY A 215 7.09 -19.36 10.80
CA GLY A 215 7.76 -19.58 12.10
C GLY A 215 9.22 -19.17 12.24
N GLN A 216 10.11 -20.16 12.22
CA GLN A 216 11.49 -20.01 12.71
C GLN A 216 12.36 -19.09 11.85
N TRP A 217 12.23 -19.17 10.53
CA TRP A 217 13.01 -18.32 9.61
C TRP A 217 12.69 -16.85 9.79
N LEU A 218 11.42 -16.54 10.00
CA LEU A 218 10.96 -15.19 10.29
C LEU A 218 11.60 -14.65 11.57
N LEU A 219 11.50 -15.40 12.66
CA LEU A 219 12.10 -14.99 13.93
C LEU A 219 13.62 -14.86 13.81
N HIS A 220 14.28 -15.73 13.06
CA HIS A 220 15.70 -15.59 12.78
C HIS A 220 16.02 -14.32 11.99
N ALA A 221 15.32 -14.05 10.89
CA ALA A 221 15.52 -12.86 10.08
C ALA A 221 15.27 -11.58 10.89
N LEU A 222 14.17 -11.53 11.65
CA LEU A 222 13.88 -10.42 12.55
C LEU A 222 14.94 -10.29 13.64
N ARG A 223 15.45 -11.37 14.23
CA ARG A 223 16.59 -11.28 15.18
C ARG A 223 17.80 -10.61 14.57
N GLN A 224 18.17 -11.00 13.35
CA GLN A 224 19.35 -10.44 12.68
C GLN A 224 19.14 -8.96 12.36
N ILE A 225 17.97 -8.60 11.80
CA ILE A 225 17.64 -7.22 11.48
C ILE A 225 17.56 -6.37 12.75
N LEU A 226 16.85 -6.83 13.78
CA LEU A 226 16.73 -6.13 15.05
C LEU A 226 18.06 -6.05 15.78
N GLY A 227 18.91 -7.08 15.71
CA GLY A 227 20.25 -7.05 16.28
C GLY A 227 21.10 -5.94 15.67
N ALA A 228 21.11 -5.84 14.34
CA ALA A 228 21.84 -4.79 13.62
C ALA A 228 21.20 -3.39 13.71
N SER A 229 19.86 -3.31 13.76
CA SER A 229 19.09 -2.05 13.79
C SER A 229 18.69 -1.64 15.22
N SER A 230 19.18 -2.35 16.24
CA SER A 230 18.71 -2.28 17.64
C SER A 230 18.75 -0.86 18.22
N CYS A 231 19.60 0.00 17.65
CA CYS A 231 19.84 1.35 18.09
C CYS A 231 19.06 2.43 17.34
N SER A 232 18.27 2.14 16.32
CA SER A 232 17.52 3.18 15.57
C SER A 232 16.07 2.83 15.26
N LEU A 233 15.69 1.54 15.30
CA LEU A 233 14.35 1.13 14.86
C LEU A 233 13.26 1.60 15.85
N GLU A 234 12.35 2.43 15.37
CA GLU A 234 11.24 3.00 16.15
C GLU A 234 9.89 2.40 15.76
N THR A 235 9.71 2.06 14.49
CA THR A 235 8.46 1.51 13.94
C THR A 235 8.70 0.15 13.29
N LEU A 236 7.91 -0.84 13.69
CA LEU A 236 7.91 -2.19 13.13
C LEU A 236 6.50 -2.57 12.70
N VAL A 237 6.32 -2.91 11.44
CA VAL A 237 5.07 -3.45 10.88
C VAL A 237 5.36 -4.84 10.35
N VAL A 238 4.67 -5.85 10.88
CA VAL A 238 4.80 -7.25 10.49
C VAL A 238 3.47 -7.70 9.90
N ARG A 239 3.41 -8.00 8.61
CA ARG A 239 2.20 -8.44 7.92
C ARG A 239 2.23 -9.94 7.67
N ASP A 240 1.04 -10.53 7.55
CA ASP A 240 0.79 -11.97 7.38
C ASP A 240 1.52 -12.88 8.39
N PHE A 241 1.72 -12.42 9.63
CA PHE A 241 2.44 -13.15 10.67
C PHE A 241 1.80 -14.52 10.97
N ARG A 242 2.62 -15.57 10.92
CA ARG A 242 2.25 -16.98 11.17
C ARG A 242 3.10 -17.54 12.32
N PRO A 243 2.68 -17.37 13.60
CA PRO A 243 3.44 -17.90 14.73
C PRO A 243 3.42 -19.43 14.71
N GLU A 244 4.58 -20.07 14.71
CA GLU A 244 4.64 -21.52 14.81
C GLU A 244 4.50 -21.93 16.28
N VAL A 245 3.53 -22.81 16.55
CA VAL A 245 3.01 -23.16 17.90
C VAL A 245 4.07 -23.73 18.84
N ALA A 246 5.14 -24.28 18.30
CA ALA A 246 5.91 -25.31 19.01
C ALA A 246 7.14 -24.78 19.76
N VAL A 247 7.59 -23.54 19.55
CA VAL A 247 8.85 -23.08 20.17
C VAL A 247 8.70 -21.62 20.59
N VAL A 248 8.36 -21.41 21.87
CA VAL A 248 8.71 -20.15 22.53
C VAL A 248 10.24 -20.09 22.49
N PRO A 249 10.83 -19.12 21.80
CA PRO A 249 12.27 -19.08 21.75
C PRO A 249 12.85 -18.70 23.12
N ASP A 250 13.94 -19.34 23.51
CA ASP A 250 14.68 -19.02 24.74
C ASP A 250 15.12 -17.55 24.82
N ASN A 251 15.18 -16.87 23.66
CA ASN A 251 15.60 -15.48 23.53
C ASN A 251 14.50 -14.62 22.89
N PRO A 252 13.79 -13.79 23.68
CA PRO A 252 12.86 -12.81 23.15
C PRO A 252 13.57 -11.80 22.24
N LEU A 253 12.83 -11.26 21.27
CA LEU A 253 13.25 -10.16 20.41
C LEU A 253 13.32 -8.89 21.25
N HIS A 254 14.54 -8.46 21.57
CA HIS A 254 14.78 -7.21 22.26
C HIS A 254 15.03 -6.09 21.26
N ALA A 255 14.19 -5.04 21.31
CA ALA A 255 14.43 -3.80 20.59
C ALA A 255 13.92 -2.62 21.43
N PRO A 256 14.76 -2.05 22.30
CA PRO A 256 14.33 -1.11 23.32
C PRO A 256 13.83 0.23 22.75
N LYS A 257 14.18 0.59 21.50
CA LYS A 257 13.75 1.85 20.88
C LYS A 257 12.43 1.76 20.12
N ILE A 258 11.88 0.56 19.92
CA ILE A 258 10.59 0.41 19.23
C ILE A 258 9.49 1.07 20.07
N ARG A 259 8.80 2.03 19.45
CA ARG A 259 7.66 2.75 20.00
C ARG A 259 6.35 2.37 19.32
N SER A 260 6.42 1.93 18.07
CA SER A 260 5.24 1.56 17.29
C SER A 260 5.41 0.15 16.72
N LEU A 261 4.46 -0.72 17.04
CA LEU A 261 4.39 -2.08 16.52
C LEU A 261 3.02 -2.32 15.93
N ALA A 262 2.95 -2.76 14.67
CA ALA A 262 1.72 -3.23 14.06
C ALA A 262 1.93 -4.66 13.54
N VAL A 263 1.11 -5.61 13.97
CA VAL A 263 1.21 -7.00 13.53
C VAL A 263 -0.12 -7.45 12.94
N SER A 264 -0.09 -7.80 11.66
CA SER A 264 -1.19 -8.45 10.97
C SER A 264 -0.93 -9.94 10.95
N PHE A 265 -1.82 -10.72 11.52
CA PHE A 265 -1.79 -12.17 11.46
C PHE A 265 -2.42 -12.68 10.17
N SER A 266 -1.91 -13.81 9.67
CA SER A 266 -2.47 -14.48 8.50
C SER A 266 -3.87 -15.04 8.79
N THR A 267 -4.84 -14.81 7.90
CA THR A 267 -6.17 -15.44 8.02
C THR A 267 -6.09 -16.95 7.84
N GLU A 268 -5.23 -17.43 6.93
CA GLU A 268 -5.00 -18.87 6.68
C GLU A 268 -4.54 -19.60 7.94
N PHE A 269 -3.71 -18.94 8.76
CA PHE A 269 -3.19 -19.51 9.99
C PHE A 269 -4.31 -19.86 10.98
N PHE A 270 -5.27 -18.96 11.18
CA PHE A 270 -6.39 -19.21 12.09
C PHE A 270 -7.38 -20.25 11.56
N TYR A 271 -7.55 -20.36 10.24
CA TYR A 271 -8.34 -21.44 9.66
C TYR A 271 -7.74 -22.82 9.96
N ARG A 272 -6.41 -22.94 9.97
CA ARG A 272 -5.72 -24.20 10.26
C ARG A 272 -5.58 -24.48 11.75
N HIS A 273 -5.48 -23.44 12.57
CA HIS A 273 -5.26 -23.56 14.01
C HIS A 273 -6.27 -22.75 14.83
N PRO A 274 -7.56 -23.14 14.81
CA PRO A 274 -8.63 -22.40 15.46
C PRO A 274 -8.55 -22.42 17.00
N TYR A 275 -7.58 -23.12 17.60
CA TYR A 275 -7.38 -23.18 19.06
C TYR A 275 -6.32 -22.20 19.58
N LEU A 276 -5.58 -21.51 18.70
CA LEU A 276 -4.42 -20.68 19.07
C LEU A 276 -4.70 -19.18 19.21
N GLY A 277 -5.96 -18.76 19.24
CA GLY A 277 -6.29 -17.32 19.14
C GLY A 277 -5.70 -16.50 20.28
N ILE A 278 -5.81 -16.99 21.51
CA ILE A 278 -5.18 -16.33 22.67
C ILE A 278 -3.76 -16.83 22.91
N GLY A 279 -3.51 -18.12 22.68
CA GLY A 279 -2.14 -18.68 22.72
C GLY A 279 -1.18 -17.90 21.82
N GLY A 280 -1.61 -17.51 20.62
CA GLY A 280 -0.82 -16.73 19.67
C GLY A 280 -0.53 -15.31 20.16
N PHE A 281 -1.41 -14.70 20.96
CA PHE A 281 -1.12 -13.41 21.58
C PHE A 281 -0.14 -13.55 22.76
N HIS A 282 -0.21 -14.63 23.53
CA HIS A 282 0.80 -14.93 24.55
C HIS A 282 2.17 -15.19 23.92
N THR A 283 2.21 -16.06 22.92
CA THR A 283 3.40 -16.31 22.12
C THR A 283 3.96 -15.01 21.56
N PHE A 284 3.11 -14.05 21.18
CA PHE A 284 3.54 -12.73 20.76
C PHE A 284 4.24 -11.95 21.89
N THR A 285 3.64 -11.83 23.08
CA THR A 285 4.29 -11.11 24.20
C THR A 285 5.57 -11.79 24.68
N ASP A 286 5.65 -13.11 24.54
CA ASP A 286 6.86 -13.87 24.87
C ASP A 286 7.94 -13.72 23.79
N ILE A 287 7.55 -13.52 22.54
CA ILE A 287 8.47 -13.28 21.42
C ILE A 287 9.00 -11.85 21.45
N PHE A 288 8.20 -10.84 21.81
CA PHE A 288 8.54 -9.43 21.63
C PHE A 288 8.72 -8.70 22.97
N CYS A 289 9.95 -8.27 23.27
CA CYS A 289 10.28 -7.50 24.47
C CYS A 289 10.61 -6.05 24.10
N PHE A 290 9.58 -5.21 24.05
CA PHE A 290 9.66 -3.78 23.67
C PHE A 290 9.23 -2.88 24.84
N PRO A 291 10.14 -2.55 25.77
CA PRO A 291 9.79 -1.84 26.99
C PRO A 291 9.19 -0.44 26.73
N ASN A 292 9.60 0.23 25.65
CA ASN A 292 9.17 1.58 25.29
C ASN A 292 8.03 1.61 24.26
N LEU A 293 7.28 0.52 24.12
CA LEU A 293 6.19 0.46 23.15
C LEU A 293 5.06 1.41 23.54
N GLU A 294 4.73 2.36 22.67
CA GLU A 294 3.68 3.37 22.84
C GLU A 294 2.42 3.05 22.02
N TYR A 295 2.58 2.41 20.86
CA TYR A 295 1.52 1.99 19.94
C TYR A 295 1.62 0.49 19.65
N LEU A 296 0.51 -0.22 19.82
CA LEU A 296 0.35 -1.62 19.43
C LEU A 296 -0.88 -1.76 18.52
N GLY A 297 -0.66 -2.12 17.26
CA GLY A 297 -1.68 -2.50 16.30
C GLY A 297 -1.69 -4.01 16.10
N ILE A 298 -2.86 -4.63 16.16
CA ILE A 298 -3.05 -6.05 15.90
C ILE A 298 -4.17 -6.19 14.89
N SER A 299 -3.90 -6.78 13.74
CA SER A 299 -4.88 -7.02 12.69
C SER A 299 -4.88 -8.48 12.25
N GLY A 300 -5.92 -8.91 11.55
CA GLY A 300 -6.07 -10.27 11.03
C GLY A 300 -7.41 -10.87 11.47
N GLY A 301 -8.05 -11.66 10.62
CA GLY A 301 -9.39 -12.18 10.88
C GLY A 301 -9.42 -13.22 12.01
N PHE A 302 -9.56 -12.81 13.26
CA PHE A 302 -9.78 -13.68 14.43
C PHE A 302 -11.22 -14.22 14.47
N THR A 303 -11.74 -14.65 13.31
CA THR A 303 -13.13 -15.10 13.16
C THR A 303 -13.36 -16.52 13.70
N GLY A 304 -12.32 -17.20 14.20
CA GLY A 304 -12.42 -18.58 14.66
C GLY A 304 -12.44 -18.80 16.18
N VAL A 305 -11.73 -18.00 16.98
CA VAL A 305 -11.05 -18.59 18.16
C VAL A 305 -11.55 -18.15 19.54
N VAL A 306 -12.66 -17.44 19.62
CA VAL A 306 -13.08 -16.87 20.93
C VAL A 306 -14.21 -17.64 21.60
N LYS A 307 -14.71 -18.71 20.98
CA LYS A 307 -15.81 -19.50 21.56
C LYS A 307 -15.40 -20.28 22.83
N ASP A 308 -14.13 -20.63 23.02
CA ASP A 308 -13.68 -21.51 24.12
C ASP A 308 -12.67 -20.88 25.09
N VAL A 309 -12.67 -19.55 25.25
CA VAL A 309 -11.73 -18.82 26.13
C VAL A 309 -12.05 -18.97 27.64
N HIS A 310 -13.10 -19.70 27.99
CA HIS A 310 -13.50 -19.87 29.40
C HIS A 310 -12.49 -20.66 30.26
N GLN A 311 -11.45 -21.27 29.67
CA GLN A 311 -10.52 -22.15 30.39
C GLN A 311 -9.07 -21.65 30.50
N ILE A 312 -8.71 -20.51 29.89
CA ILE A 312 -7.35 -19.97 30.06
C ILE A 312 -7.30 -19.24 31.41
N THR A 313 -6.87 -19.97 32.43
CA THR A 313 -6.43 -19.39 33.69
C THR A 313 -5.15 -18.62 33.39
N VAL A 314 -5.17 -17.31 33.62
CA VAL A 314 -3.95 -16.48 33.67
C VAL A 314 -3.12 -17.04 34.84
N PRO A 315 -1.96 -17.69 34.60
CA PRO A 315 -1.05 -18.12 35.64
C PRO A 315 -0.74 -16.96 36.59
N GLU A 316 -0.82 -17.21 37.91
CA GLU A 316 -0.54 -16.21 38.96
C GLU A 316 0.88 -15.63 38.87
N GLU A 317 1.78 -16.30 38.17
CA GLU A 317 3.18 -15.91 37.94
C GLU A 317 3.32 -14.71 37.00
N TRP A 318 2.25 -14.33 36.30
CA TRP A 318 2.25 -13.22 35.35
C TRP A 318 2.10 -11.90 36.12
N LYS A 319 3.24 -11.25 36.43
CA LYS A 319 3.28 -9.93 37.09
C LYS A 319 3.17 -8.79 36.06
N PRO A 320 2.02 -8.10 35.94
CA PRO A 320 1.87 -6.89 35.12
C PRO A 320 2.59 -5.67 35.71
N PRO A 321 2.80 -4.59 34.93
CA PRO A 321 2.45 -4.43 33.52
C PRO A 321 3.58 -4.84 32.56
N LEU A 322 3.24 -5.64 31.54
CA LEU A 322 4.17 -6.09 30.50
C LEU A 322 4.57 -4.98 29.52
N LEU A 323 3.68 -3.98 29.33
CA LEU A 323 3.89 -2.88 28.38
C LEU A 323 3.60 -1.53 29.07
N PRO A 324 4.49 -1.07 29.97
CA PRO A 324 4.22 0.08 30.85
C PRO A 324 3.99 1.39 30.09
N HIS A 325 4.52 1.53 28.87
CA HIS A 325 4.41 2.76 28.07
C HIS A 325 3.31 2.71 27.00
N LEU A 326 2.54 1.62 26.90
CA LEU A 326 1.52 1.47 25.86
C LEU A 326 0.37 2.45 26.06
N ARG A 327 0.17 3.33 25.07
CA ARG A 327 -0.83 4.41 25.06
C ARG A 327 -1.94 4.20 24.05
N ILE A 328 -1.63 3.59 22.91
CA ILE A 328 -2.57 3.37 21.82
C ILE A 328 -2.61 1.88 21.51
N LEU A 329 -3.81 1.31 21.56
CA LEU A 329 -4.05 -0.06 21.15
C LEU A 329 -5.06 -0.07 20.01
N SER A 330 -4.66 -0.61 18.86
CA SER A 330 -5.51 -0.74 17.68
C SER A 330 -5.73 -2.21 17.39
N LEU A 331 -6.99 -2.63 17.29
CA LEU A 331 -7.39 -4.02 17.14
C LEU A 331 -8.33 -4.12 15.94
N GLU A 332 -7.88 -4.74 14.87
CA GLU A 332 -8.60 -4.85 13.61
C GLU A 332 -9.01 -6.30 13.31
N GLY A 333 -10.31 -6.54 13.08
CA GLY A 333 -10.85 -7.87 12.78
C GLY A 333 -10.77 -8.85 13.97
N VAL A 334 -10.58 -8.33 15.18
CA VAL A 334 -10.44 -9.12 16.40
C VAL A 334 -11.82 -9.37 17.03
N ARG A 335 -12.10 -10.61 17.43
CA ARG A 335 -13.24 -10.94 18.32
C ARG A 335 -12.75 -10.96 19.76
N PHE A 336 -13.52 -10.42 20.71
CA PHE A 336 -13.13 -10.39 22.13
C PHE A 336 -14.07 -11.16 23.03
N SER A 337 -13.54 -12.06 23.85
CA SER A 337 -14.26 -12.53 25.03
C SER A 337 -14.04 -11.53 26.15
N ARG A 338 -14.84 -11.65 27.20
CA ARG A 338 -14.63 -10.90 28.44
C ARG A 338 -13.21 -11.09 29.01
N ASN A 339 -12.73 -12.33 29.07
CA ASN A 339 -11.39 -12.63 29.56
C ASN A 339 -10.31 -11.98 28.67
N GLY A 340 -10.55 -11.89 27.36
CA GLY A 340 -9.69 -11.14 26.44
C GLY A 340 -9.59 -9.66 26.80
N LEU A 341 -10.72 -8.98 27.06
CA LEU A 341 -10.70 -7.58 27.47
C LEU A 341 -10.03 -7.36 28.84
N ALA A 342 -10.32 -8.22 29.82
CA ALA A 342 -9.68 -8.16 31.14
C ALA A 342 -8.16 -8.42 31.04
N TYR A 343 -7.74 -9.32 30.15
CA TYR A 343 -6.34 -9.55 29.86
C TYR A 343 -5.68 -8.33 29.19
N ILE A 344 -6.31 -7.71 28.20
CA ILE A 344 -5.76 -6.48 27.60
C ILE A 344 -5.64 -5.38 28.66
N GLN A 345 -6.60 -5.28 29.59
CA GLN A 345 -6.55 -4.35 30.71
C GLN A 345 -5.37 -4.64 31.65
N SER A 346 -4.98 -5.91 31.81
CA SER A 346 -3.82 -6.29 32.61
C SER A 346 -2.49 -5.98 31.93
N LEU A 347 -2.44 -5.94 30.59
CA LEU A 347 -1.22 -5.58 29.84
C LEU A 347 -0.71 -4.18 30.19
N THR A 348 -1.62 -3.22 30.36
CA THR A 348 -1.27 -1.83 30.64
C THR A 348 -2.45 -1.05 31.24
N ARG A 349 -2.15 -0.22 32.24
CA ARG A 349 -3.10 0.74 32.82
C ARG A 349 -3.10 2.09 32.10
N ASN A 350 -2.20 2.29 31.14
CA ASN A 350 -1.89 3.58 30.53
C ASN A 350 -2.52 3.78 29.14
N ILE A 351 -3.43 2.90 28.71
CA ILE A 351 -4.13 3.06 27.43
C ILE A 351 -4.96 4.35 27.46
N THR A 352 -4.64 5.23 26.52
CA THR A 352 -5.35 6.50 26.28
C THR A 352 -6.24 6.44 25.05
N SER A 353 -5.91 5.60 24.07
CA SER A 353 -6.70 5.40 22.85
C SER A 353 -6.86 3.92 22.56
N LEU A 354 -8.12 3.50 22.40
CA LEU A 354 -8.48 2.15 21.99
C LEU A 354 -9.22 2.24 20.65
N GLU A 355 -8.69 1.57 19.63
CA GLU A 355 -9.32 1.46 18.32
C GLU A 355 -9.77 0.01 18.11
N LEU A 356 -11.07 -0.16 17.88
CA LEU A 356 -11.71 -1.44 17.57
C LEU A 356 -12.23 -1.33 16.14
N ILE A 357 -11.50 -1.92 15.18
CA ILE A 357 -11.76 -1.77 13.75
C ILE A 357 -12.25 -3.11 13.18
N TYR A 358 -13.30 -3.08 12.37
CA TYR A 358 -13.96 -4.26 11.81
C TYR A 358 -14.27 -5.37 12.84
N THR A 359 -14.53 -5.02 14.10
CA THR A 359 -14.85 -6.01 15.12
C THR A 359 -16.26 -6.57 14.88
N GLU A 360 -16.39 -7.88 14.89
CA GLU A 360 -17.68 -8.54 14.74
C GLU A 360 -18.49 -8.49 16.05
N ARG A 361 -19.82 -8.50 15.94
CA ARG A 361 -20.72 -8.44 17.10
C ARG A 361 -20.47 -9.63 18.03
N ASN A 362 -20.18 -9.34 19.29
CA ASN A 362 -20.02 -10.36 20.32
C ASN A 362 -21.20 -10.33 21.31
N GLU A 363 -22.20 -11.17 21.07
CA GLU A 363 -23.44 -11.22 21.88
C GLU A 363 -23.17 -11.60 23.34
N HIS A 364 -22.07 -12.31 23.61
CA HIS A 364 -21.68 -12.74 24.95
C HIS A 364 -21.30 -11.59 25.90
N LEU A 365 -20.93 -10.41 25.39
CA LEU A 365 -20.60 -9.25 26.22
C LEU A 365 -21.84 -8.59 26.85
N LEU A 366 -23.05 -8.87 26.36
CA LEU A 366 -24.29 -8.23 26.82
C LEU A 366 -24.80 -8.76 28.17
N HIS A 367 -24.35 -9.94 28.61
CA HIS A 367 -24.97 -10.66 29.74
C HIS A 367 -24.15 -10.70 31.03
N GLN A 368 -22.95 -10.10 31.09
CA GLN A 368 -22.11 -10.12 32.30
C GLN A 368 -21.67 -8.70 32.69
N ARG A 369 -21.95 -8.30 33.94
CA ARG A 369 -21.84 -6.91 34.46
C ARG A 369 -20.54 -6.57 35.20
N ASP A 370 -19.52 -7.43 35.16
CA ASP A 370 -18.32 -7.19 35.97
C ASP A 370 -17.43 -6.07 35.38
N GLU A 371 -16.87 -5.24 36.26
CA GLU A 371 -16.27 -3.94 35.94
C GLU A 371 -14.83 -4.03 35.38
N VAL A 372 -14.66 -3.94 34.06
CA VAL A 372 -13.34 -3.75 33.39
C VAL A 372 -13.02 -2.26 33.28
N ALA A 373 -12.51 -1.61 34.32
CA ALA A 373 -12.29 -0.16 34.30
C ALA A 373 -11.02 0.28 33.51
N TRP A 374 -11.18 1.20 32.55
CA TRP A 374 -10.06 1.84 31.83
C TRP A 374 -9.91 3.31 32.24
N PRO A 375 -9.37 3.61 33.43
CA PRO A 375 -9.39 4.98 33.98
C PRO A 375 -8.61 5.98 33.11
N GLY A 376 -7.63 5.53 32.31
CA GLY A 376 -6.83 6.36 31.42
C GLY A 376 -7.41 6.59 30.02
N LEU A 377 -8.49 5.89 29.64
CA LEU A 377 -9.01 5.90 28.27
C LEU A 377 -9.66 7.24 27.93
N ARG A 378 -9.16 7.90 26.88
CA ARG A 378 -9.63 9.21 26.39
C ARG A 378 -10.35 9.09 25.06
N THR A 379 -9.88 8.21 24.19
CA THR A 379 -10.46 8.02 22.86
C THR A 379 -10.83 6.57 22.67
N LEU A 380 -12.07 6.34 22.22
CA LEU A 380 -12.53 5.04 21.76
C LEU A 380 -13.02 5.20 20.32
N THR A 381 -12.36 4.50 19.41
CA THR A 381 -12.81 4.40 18.03
C THR A 381 -13.42 3.03 17.83
N ILE A 382 -14.68 2.98 17.39
CA ILE A 382 -15.37 1.74 17.07
C ILE A 382 -15.82 1.81 15.61
N ASP A 383 -15.24 0.95 14.79
CA ASP A 383 -15.64 0.67 13.42
C ASP A 383 -16.07 -0.80 13.37
N THR A 384 -17.36 -1.07 13.20
CA THR A 384 -17.91 -2.43 13.18
C THR A 384 -18.44 -2.73 11.79
N ARG A 385 -18.28 -3.99 11.34
CA ARG A 385 -18.91 -4.44 10.07
C ARG A 385 -20.43 -4.48 10.19
N ASP A 386 -20.93 -4.81 11.37
CA ASP A 386 -22.35 -4.87 11.67
C ASP A 386 -22.84 -3.56 12.29
N SER A 387 -24.15 -3.28 12.23
CA SER A 387 -24.74 -2.16 12.96
C SER A 387 -24.48 -2.29 14.46
N VAL A 388 -23.81 -1.30 15.08
CA VAL A 388 -23.60 -1.24 16.53
C VAL A 388 -24.95 -1.24 17.24
N CYS A 389 -25.23 -2.27 18.04
CA CYS A 389 -26.40 -2.26 18.91
C CYS A 389 -26.14 -1.31 20.08
N PRO A 390 -27.03 -0.35 20.39
CA PRO A 390 -26.85 0.57 21.53
C PRO A 390 -26.59 -0.17 22.85
N GLN A 391 -27.22 -1.34 23.05
CA GLN A 391 -27.02 -2.18 24.24
C GLN A 391 -25.59 -2.70 24.36
N TRP A 392 -24.91 -2.93 23.23
CA TRP A 392 -23.51 -3.34 23.22
C TRP A 392 -22.62 -2.18 23.62
N LEU A 393 -22.91 -0.98 23.11
CA LEU A 393 -22.21 0.23 23.51
C LEU A 393 -22.44 0.52 25.00
N ASP A 394 -23.67 0.36 25.51
CA ASP A 394 -23.98 0.54 26.93
C ASP A 394 -23.36 -0.54 27.82
N ALA A 395 -23.22 -1.79 27.34
CA ALA A 395 -22.49 -2.83 28.06
C ALA A 395 -20.98 -2.55 28.08
N PHE A 396 -20.44 -2.03 26.98
CA PHE A 396 -19.05 -1.62 26.86
C PHE A 396 -18.75 -0.32 27.62
N LEU A 397 -19.71 0.61 27.71
CA LEU A 397 -19.61 1.90 28.40
C LEU A 397 -20.24 1.88 29.80
N GLY A 398 -20.84 0.77 30.23
CA GLY A 398 -21.17 0.50 31.65
C GLY A 398 -19.94 0.59 32.55
N LEU A 399 -18.76 0.56 31.91
CA LEU A 399 -17.49 1.11 32.34
C LEU A 399 -17.61 2.64 32.44
N ARG A 400 -17.94 3.18 33.62
CA ARG A 400 -18.05 4.63 33.90
C ARG A 400 -17.06 5.43 33.04
N PRO A 401 -17.49 6.05 31.93
CA PRO A 401 -16.56 6.71 31.04
C PRO A 401 -15.93 7.86 31.81
N SER A 402 -14.62 8.04 31.63
CA SER A 402 -13.99 9.27 32.09
C SER A 402 -14.77 10.46 31.50
N PRO A 403 -15.00 11.55 32.25
CA PRO A 403 -15.77 12.69 31.78
C PRO A 403 -15.25 13.37 30.49
N ILE A 404 -14.12 12.91 29.94
CA ILE A 404 -13.41 13.48 28.77
C ILE A 404 -13.34 12.45 27.61
N MET A 405 -14.20 11.43 27.59
CA MET A 405 -14.15 10.39 26.56
C MET A 405 -14.71 10.88 25.21
N GLU A 406 -13.88 10.87 24.17
CA GLU A 406 -14.29 11.11 22.78
C GLU A 406 -14.61 9.78 22.09
N LEU A 407 -15.88 9.57 21.74
CA LEU A 407 -16.34 8.41 20.97
C LEU A 407 -16.34 8.74 19.48
N LYS A 408 -15.48 8.07 18.70
CA LYS A 408 -15.45 8.19 17.24
C LYS A 408 -16.09 6.96 16.61
N ILE A 409 -17.26 7.18 16.01
CA ILE A 409 -17.92 6.19 15.16
C ILE A 409 -17.75 6.68 13.73
N PRO A 410 -16.92 6.02 12.89
CA PRO A 410 -16.79 6.39 11.49
C PRO A 410 -18.15 6.22 10.81
N ARG A 411 -18.82 7.32 10.47
CA ARG A 411 -20.02 7.26 9.64
C ARG A 411 -19.62 6.88 8.22
N TRP A 412 -20.03 5.70 7.79
CA TRP A 412 -20.26 5.45 6.38
C TRP A 412 -21.47 6.34 5.98
N ILE A 413 -21.17 7.49 5.38
CA ILE A 413 -22.08 8.55 4.89
C ILE A 413 -22.41 9.65 5.94
N GLY A 414 -21.83 10.85 5.74
CA GLY A 414 -22.34 12.14 6.25
C GLY A 414 -22.13 12.44 7.73
N GLY A 415 -21.07 13.17 8.06
CA GLY A 415 -20.59 13.42 9.43
C GLY A 415 -21.50 14.23 10.35
N VAL A 416 -21.37 13.96 11.65
CA VAL A 416 -21.47 14.92 12.78
C VAL A 416 -20.58 14.38 13.91
N THR A 417 -19.68 15.19 14.44
CA THR A 417 -18.98 14.96 15.71
C THR A 417 -19.74 15.76 16.79
N LEU A 418 -20.11 15.14 17.92
CA LEU A 418 -20.82 15.83 19.00
C LEU A 418 -19.89 16.02 20.22
N PRO A 419 -19.75 17.25 20.76
CA PRO A 419 -19.16 17.45 22.08
C PRO A 419 -20.20 17.15 23.19
N VAL A 420 -19.79 16.38 24.19
CA VAL A 420 -20.64 15.96 25.32
C VAL A 420 -20.62 17.05 26.40
N ASN A 421 -21.60 17.96 26.39
CA ASN A 421 -21.86 18.90 27.50
C ASN A 421 -23.37 19.18 27.73
N SER A 422 -24.25 18.24 27.37
CA SER A 422 -25.70 18.31 27.67
C SER A 422 -26.28 16.89 27.85
N PRO A 423 -27.34 16.69 28.66
CA PRO A 423 -27.96 15.38 28.84
C PRO A 423 -28.58 14.89 27.53
N PRO A 424 -28.60 13.57 27.23
CA PRO A 424 -28.88 13.12 25.88
C PRO A 424 -30.38 13.10 25.58
N GLU A 425 -30.82 13.93 24.63
CA GLU A 425 -31.98 13.62 23.79
C GLU A 425 -31.45 12.99 22.49
N ILE A 426 -31.23 11.67 22.49
CA ILE A 426 -30.78 10.94 21.30
C ILE A 426 -32.00 10.65 20.42
N ARG A 427 -32.14 11.37 19.31
CA ARG A 427 -33.10 11.02 18.25
C ARG A 427 -32.51 9.96 17.32
N TRP A 428 -33.12 8.79 17.32
CA TRP A 428 -32.77 7.67 16.43
C TRP A 428 -33.61 7.72 15.15
N LEU A 429 -32.96 7.65 13.98
CA LEU A 429 -33.63 7.37 12.71
C LEU A 429 -33.47 5.88 12.40
N THR A 430 -34.54 5.11 12.62
CA THR A 430 -34.62 3.70 12.23
C THR A 430 -35.05 3.57 10.77
N ARG A 431 -34.37 2.71 9.99
CA ARG A 431 -34.85 2.26 8.68
C ARG A 431 -35.78 1.06 8.87
N GLY A 432 -36.98 1.10 8.31
CA GLY A 432 -37.94 -0.01 8.33
C GLY A 432 -37.49 -1.21 7.47
N PRO A 433 -38.03 -2.42 7.71
CA PRO A 433 -37.54 -3.65 7.12
C PRO A 433 -37.91 -3.76 5.63
N SER A 434 -36.94 -4.01 4.77
CA SER A 434 -37.17 -4.44 3.39
C SER A 434 -37.46 -5.94 3.35
N ARG A 435 -38.67 -6.29 2.89
CA ARG A 435 -39.14 -7.66 2.62
C ARG A 435 -38.48 -8.26 1.37
N GLY A 436 -38.17 -9.56 1.41
CA GLY A 436 -38.11 -10.43 0.24
C GLY A 436 -36.90 -11.38 0.18
N PRO A 437 -37.09 -12.72 0.07
CA PRO A 437 -36.00 -13.67 -0.04
C PRO A 437 -35.54 -13.83 -1.51
N MET A 438 -34.24 -13.97 -1.75
CA MET A 438 -33.72 -14.50 -3.01
C MET A 438 -32.57 -15.45 -2.78
N ASP A 439 -32.59 -16.49 -3.61
CA ASP A 439 -31.90 -17.76 -3.54
C ASP A 439 -30.37 -17.70 -3.47
N SER A 440 -29.85 -18.77 -2.89
CA SER A 440 -28.46 -19.18 -2.79
C SER A 440 -27.72 -19.13 -4.14
N GLY A 441 -26.74 -18.24 -4.21
CA GLY A 441 -25.68 -18.24 -5.21
C GLY A 441 -24.43 -17.60 -4.63
N TYR A 442 -23.59 -18.39 -3.95
CA TYR A 442 -22.31 -17.92 -3.42
C TYR A 442 -21.37 -17.56 -4.59
N LYS A 443 -21.32 -16.28 -4.94
CA LYS A 443 -20.16 -15.69 -5.62
C LYS A 443 -19.27 -15.07 -4.56
N TYR A 444 -18.11 -15.68 -4.34
CA TYR A 444 -17.06 -15.12 -3.51
C TYR A 444 -16.51 -13.85 -4.19
N TYR A 445 -16.83 -12.69 -3.63
CA TYR A 445 -16.04 -11.48 -3.83
C TYR A 445 -14.92 -11.51 -2.79
N ILE A 446 -13.69 -11.66 -3.25
CA ILE A 446 -12.50 -11.52 -2.40
C ILE A 446 -12.10 -10.05 -2.50
N ASP A 447 -12.27 -9.33 -1.39
CA ASP A 447 -11.86 -7.94 -1.26
C ASP A 447 -10.34 -7.81 -1.33
N ASP A 448 -9.89 -6.88 -2.15
CA ASP A 448 -8.49 -6.47 -2.32
C ASP A 448 -8.08 -5.66 -1.06
N TYR A 449 -7.44 -6.33 -0.09
CA TYR A 449 -6.95 -5.68 1.13
C TYR A 449 -5.64 -4.95 0.84
N ASP A 450 -5.75 -3.70 0.39
CA ASP A 450 -4.65 -2.72 0.46
C ASP A 450 -5.15 -1.46 1.17
N LEU A 451 -5.30 -1.55 2.50
CA LEU A 451 -5.79 -0.46 3.34
C LEU A 451 -4.68 0.18 4.19
N ARG A 452 -4.49 1.47 3.89
CA ARG A 452 -4.20 2.63 4.76
C ARG A 452 -3.03 2.50 5.75
N ALA A 453 -1.88 3.01 5.33
CA ALA A 453 -1.00 3.72 6.26
C ALA A 453 -1.58 5.12 6.48
N LYS A 454 -2.12 5.39 7.68
CA LYS A 454 -2.49 6.74 8.11
C LYS A 454 -1.20 7.54 8.39
N CYS A 455 -0.78 8.36 7.42
CA CYS A 455 -0.08 9.61 7.72
C CYS A 455 -1.07 10.74 7.43
N PHE A 456 -1.16 11.70 8.36
CA PHE A 456 -2.10 12.82 8.34
C PHE A 456 -1.95 13.69 7.09
N GLU A 457 -3.06 13.96 6.40
CA GLU A 457 -3.41 15.28 5.85
C GLU A 457 -4.88 15.27 5.37
N GLN A 458 -5.71 16.12 5.96
CA GLN A 458 -7.09 16.39 5.54
C GLN A 458 -7.19 17.85 5.13
N VAL A 459 -7.27 18.11 3.83
CA VAL A 459 -8.06 19.21 3.26
C VAL A 459 -8.63 18.71 1.93
N GLU A 460 -9.90 18.36 1.89
CA GLU A 460 -10.65 18.30 0.64
C GLU A 460 -11.94 19.11 0.80
N ILE A 461 -12.06 20.12 -0.05
CA ILE A 461 -13.16 21.09 -0.11
C ILE A 461 -14.34 20.41 -0.80
N ALA A 462 -15.53 20.61 -0.23
CA ALA A 462 -16.79 20.12 -0.75
C ALA A 462 -17.07 20.64 -2.17
N GLY A 463 -17.34 19.73 -3.11
CA GLY A 463 -17.88 20.01 -4.43
C GLY A 463 -18.95 18.99 -4.78
N SER A 464 -20.19 19.47 -4.88
CA SER A 464 -21.41 18.73 -5.15
C SER A 464 -21.41 18.00 -6.50
N ASN A 465 -22.02 16.81 -6.52
CA ASN A 465 -22.37 16.03 -7.71
C ASN A 465 -23.14 16.86 -8.75
N SER A 466 -22.46 17.24 -9.82
CA SER A 466 -23.03 17.35 -11.16
C SER A 466 -22.02 16.77 -12.14
N GLU A 467 -22.41 15.74 -12.86
CA GLU A 467 -21.61 15.11 -13.91
C GLU A 467 -21.14 16.16 -14.94
N CYS A 468 -19.85 16.46 -14.96
CA CYS A 468 -19.25 17.31 -15.99
C CYS A 468 -18.78 16.46 -17.18
N GLY A 469 -19.46 16.60 -18.33
CA GLY A 469 -19.05 16.06 -19.64
C GLY A 469 -17.72 16.59 -20.20
N TRP A 470 -16.97 17.37 -19.42
CA TRP A 470 -15.71 17.99 -19.80
C TRP A 470 -14.52 17.01 -19.78
N SER A 471 -14.52 16.02 -18.87
CA SER A 471 -13.38 15.10 -18.71
C SER A 471 -13.16 14.20 -19.94
N ARG A 472 -14.22 13.68 -20.56
CA ARG A 472 -14.12 12.84 -21.77
C ARG A 472 -13.93 13.63 -23.06
N SER A 473 -14.23 14.94 -23.06
CA SER A 473 -13.96 15.82 -24.20
C SER A 473 -12.48 16.19 -24.21
N TRP A 474 -11.95 16.58 -23.04
CA TRP A 474 -10.55 16.91 -22.84
C TRP A 474 -9.62 15.70 -23.05
N GLU A 475 -10.00 14.50 -22.59
CA GLU A 475 -9.24 13.27 -22.84
C GLU A 475 -9.16 12.94 -24.35
N ARG A 476 -10.27 13.09 -25.09
CA ARG A 476 -10.30 12.88 -26.54
C ARG A 476 -9.65 14.01 -27.34
N GLU A 477 -9.62 15.22 -26.80
CA GLU A 477 -8.94 16.38 -27.40
C GLU A 477 -7.44 16.32 -27.14
N TRP A 478 -7.01 15.83 -25.97
CA TRP A 478 -5.64 15.52 -25.63
C TRP A 478 -5.11 14.32 -26.42
N GLU A 479 -5.87 13.23 -26.54
CA GLU A 479 -5.54 12.10 -27.43
C GLU A 479 -5.46 12.57 -28.88
N ARG A 480 -6.37 13.45 -29.35
CA ARG A 480 -6.31 14.02 -30.72
C ARG A 480 -5.15 14.98 -30.94
N GLU A 481 -4.88 15.91 -30.02
CA GLU A 481 -3.75 16.84 -30.11
C GLU A 481 -2.41 16.10 -30.03
N TRP A 482 -2.34 15.04 -29.23
CA TRP A 482 -1.16 14.18 -29.13
C TRP A 482 -1.02 13.23 -30.33
N GLU A 483 -2.11 12.68 -30.86
CA GLU A 483 -2.13 11.86 -32.07
C GLU A 483 -1.93 12.67 -33.36
N THR A 484 -1.92 14.01 -33.31
CA THR A 484 -1.48 14.78 -34.47
C THR A 484 -0.02 14.44 -34.78
N GLU A 485 0.20 13.99 -36.01
CA GLU A 485 1.48 13.49 -36.52
C GLU A 485 2.63 14.46 -36.22
N GLN A 486 2.36 15.77 -36.25
CA GLN A 486 3.34 16.84 -35.96
C GLN A 486 3.79 16.95 -34.49
N ASN A 487 2.91 16.69 -33.51
CA ASN A 487 3.30 16.74 -32.09
C ASN A 487 4.04 15.46 -31.68
N LEU A 488 3.64 14.32 -32.25
CA LEU A 488 4.40 13.08 -32.14
C LEU A 488 5.76 13.21 -32.81
N GLU A 489 5.86 13.80 -33.99
CA GLU A 489 7.14 14.04 -34.68
C GLU A 489 8.06 14.96 -33.87
N ARG A 490 7.53 16.07 -33.31
CA ARG A 490 8.34 16.98 -32.49
C ARG A 490 8.81 16.34 -31.18
N VAL A 491 7.95 15.57 -30.52
CA VAL A 491 8.32 14.83 -29.31
C VAL A 491 9.25 13.66 -29.66
N GLU A 492 9.04 12.98 -30.78
CA GLU A 492 9.95 11.96 -31.33
C GLU A 492 11.30 12.58 -31.70
N GLU A 493 11.37 13.83 -32.20
CA GLU A 493 12.62 14.57 -32.43
C GLU A 493 13.32 14.95 -31.12
N GLU A 494 12.59 15.46 -30.12
CA GLU A 494 13.13 15.77 -28.79
C GLU A 494 13.62 14.48 -28.08
N ILE A 495 12.95 13.34 -28.30
CA ILE A 495 13.34 12.01 -27.82
C ILE A 495 14.51 11.44 -28.63
N ASP A 496 14.51 11.54 -29.95
CA ASP A 496 15.60 11.06 -30.81
C ASP A 496 16.86 11.87 -30.54
N GLU A 497 16.76 13.16 -30.28
CA GLU A 497 17.87 13.99 -29.83
C GLU A 497 18.38 13.54 -28.46
N ALA A 498 17.47 13.21 -27.52
CA ALA A 498 17.82 12.66 -26.21
C ALA A 498 18.47 11.26 -26.28
N LEU A 499 17.98 10.37 -27.16
CA LEU A 499 18.48 9.00 -27.36
C LEU A 499 19.76 8.95 -28.21
N THR A 500 19.96 9.91 -29.10
CA THR A 500 21.20 10.05 -29.87
C THR A 500 22.36 10.49 -28.97
N MET A 501 22.07 11.27 -27.92
CA MET A 501 23.04 11.64 -26.89
C MET A 501 23.44 10.48 -25.96
N THR A 502 22.64 9.41 -25.85
CA THR A 502 22.95 8.24 -25.00
C THR A 502 23.57 7.05 -25.75
N GLY A 503 23.71 7.13 -27.08
CA GLY A 503 24.37 6.09 -27.89
C GLY A 503 23.54 4.83 -28.18
N GLU A 504 22.25 4.77 -27.80
CA GLU A 504 21.39 3.58 -27.93
C GLU A 504 20.52 3.53 -29.21
N VAL A 505 21.02 4.10 -30.31
CA VAL A 505 20.20 4.43 -31.50
C VAL A 505 19.73 3.19 -32.30
N VAL A 506 20.43 2.06 -32.24
CA VAL A 506 20.20 0.96 -33.21
C VAL A 506 19.07 0.00 -32.79
N ARG A 507 18.85 -0.24 -31.49
CA ARG A 507 17.78 -1.15 -31.02
C ARG A 507 16.39 -0.50 -30.99
N ALA A 508 16.30 0.77 -30.59
CA ALA A 508 15.04 1.50 -30.51
C ALA A 508 14.37 1.67 -31.90
N LYS A 509 15.18 1.95 -32.93
CA LYS A 509 14.70 2.12 -34.33
C LYS A 509 14.09 0.84 -34.92
N GLY A 510 14.63 -0.33 -34.57
CA GLY A 510 14.07 -1.63 -34.98
C GLY A 510 12.70 -1.88 -34.33
N PHE A 511 12.57 -1.57 -33.04
CA PHE A 511 11.37 -1.84 -32.26
C PHE A 511 10.19 -0.93 -32.61
N CYS A 512 10.41 0.37 -32.79
CA CYS A 512 9.35 1.30 -33.24
C CYS A 512 8.81 0.92 -34.61
N ARG A 513 9.68 0.44 -35.53
CA ARG A 513 9.25 -0.09 -36.84
C ARG A 513 8.41 -1.35 -36.72
N GLU A 514 8.80 -2.30 -35.87
CA GLU A 514 8.08 -3.57 -35.73
C GLU A 514 6.75 -3.39 -34.99
N SER A 515 6.70 -2.53 -33.98
CA SER A 515 5.46 -2.14 -33.30
C SER A 515 4.49 -1.40 -34.24
N ARG A 516 5.00 -0.54 -35.16
CA ARG A 516 4.20 0.07 -36.24
C ARG A 516 3.67 -0.99 -37.23
N LYS A 517 4.46 -2.00 -37.59
CA LYS A 517 3.99 -3.12 -38.46
C LYS A 517 2.91 -3.95 -37.78
N GLU A 518 3.07 -4.25 -36.50
CA GLU A 518 2.12 -5.06 -35.73
C GLU A 518 0.79 -4.35 -35.53
N ARG A 519 0.81 -3.04 -35.22
CA ARG A 519 -0.41 -2.21 -35.18
C ARG A 519 -1.10 -2.13 -36.53
N ARG A 520 -0.35 -1.99 -37.63
CA ARG A 520 -0.89 -1.99 -39.00
C ARG A 520 -1.50 -3.36 -39.38
N ARG A 521 -0.91 -4.47 -38.94
CA ARG A 521 -1.49 -5.82 -39.12
C ARG A 521 -2.79 -5.97 -38.34
N ASN A 522 -2.81 -5.59 -37.06
CA ASN A 522 -3.99 -5.71 -36.21
C ASN A 522 -5.14 -4.80 -36.67
N PHE A 523 -4.84 -3.61 -37.20
CA PHE A 523 -5.84 -2.73 -37.80
C PHE A 523 -6.44 -3.35 -39.07
N LYS A 524 -5.62 -3.90 -39.97
CA LYS A 524 -6.10 -4.61 -41.17
C LYS A 524 -6.93 -5.86 -40.84
N LEU A 525 -6.57 -6.60 -39.78
CA LEU A 525 -7.34 -7.77 -39.32
C LEU A 525 -8.71 -7.37 -38.75
N ARG A 526 -8.81 -6.26 -38.02
CA ARG A 526 -10.08 -5.69 -37.57
C ARG A 526 -10.98 -5.24 -38.72
N ASP A 527 -10.40 -4.62 -39.75
CA ASP A 527 -11.15 -4.09 -40.89
C ASP A 527 -11.64 -5.20 -41.85
N SER A 528 -10.93 -6.33 -41.89
CA SER A 528 -11.29 -7.52 -42.68
C SER A 528 -12.30 -8.43 -41.98
N GLY A 529 -12.31 -8.46 -40.64
CA GLY A 529 -13.33 -9.17 -39.85
C GLY A 529 -14.72 -8.55 -39.97
N ASN A 530 -14.82 -7.23 -40.19
CA ASN A 530 -16.09 -6.52 -40.26
C ASN A 530 -16.81 -6.64 -41.62
N LYS A 531 -16.17 -7.23 -42.64
CA LYS A 531 -16.75 -7.44 -43.98
C LYS A 531 -17.33 -8.84 -44.21
N ARG A 532 -17.24 -9.78 -43.26
CA ARG A 532 -17.68 -11.18 -43.45
C ARG A 532 -19.00 -11.58 -42.78
N SER A 533 -19.72 -10.68 -42.13
CA SER A 533 -21.01 -10.99 -41.48
C SER A 533 -22.25 -10.56 -42.28
N LYS A 534 -22.27 -10.74 -43.61
CA LYS A 534 -23.51 -10.74 -44.41
C LYS A 534 -23.38 -11.70 -45.60
N GLY A 535 -23.94 -12.90 -45.49
CA GLY A 535 -24.17 -13.73 -46.68
C GLY A 535 -24.24 -15.25 -46.46
N ARG A 536 -25.46 -15.73 -46.23
CA ARG A 536 -26.06 -16.99 -46.69
C ARG A 536 -25.23 -18.29 -46.61
N GLY A 537 -25.75 -19.20 -45.79
CA GLY A 537 -25.31 -20.59 -45.75
C GLY A 537 -25.59 -21.39 -47.02
N ARG A 538 -24.76 -22.43 -47.20
CA ARG A 538 -25.09 -23.67 -47.88
C ARG A 538 -24.35 -24.80 -47.17
N ARG A 539 -25.08 -25.88 -46.91
CA ARG A 539 -24.57 -27.21 -46.55
C ARG A 539 -23.66 -27.72 -47.67
N PHE A 540 -22.59 -28.39 -47.29
CA PHE A 540 -22.07 -29.57 -47.97
C PHE A 540 -21.42 -30.48 -46.93
N ASP A 541 -22.02 -31.66 -46.77
CA ASP A 541 -21.32 -32.87 -46.34
C ASP A 541 -20.56 -33.41 -47.56
N VAL A 542 -19.28 -33.76 -47.41
CA VAL A 542 -18.63 -34.94 -48.01
C VAL A 542 -17.33 -35.16 -47.21
N ALA A 543 -17.19 -36.37 -46.66
CA ALA A 543 -15.94 -36.94 -46.20
C ALA A 543 -15.22 -37.58 -47.40
N GLU A 544 -13.89 -37.48 -47.47
CA GLU A 544 -13.03 -38.58 -47.91
C GLU A 544 -11.56 -38.27 -47.62
N ASP A 545 -10.88 -39.33 -47.19
CA ASP A 545 -9.47 -39.44 -46.85
C ASP A 545 -8.52 -39.09 -48.02
N LEU A 546 -7.29 -38.68 -47.70
CA LEU A 546 -6.04 -39.36 -48.16
C LEU A 546 -4.77 -38.58 -47.78
N ASP A 547 -3.93 -39.29 -47.02
CA ASP A 547 -2.46 -39.39 -46.96
C ASP A 547 -1.51 -38.31 -47.53
N PHE A 548 -0.53 -38.00 -46.66
CA PHE A 548 0.92 -37.83 -46.86
C PHE A 548 1.48 -37.21 -48.17
N GLU A 549 2.13 -36.05 -48.03
CA GLU A 549 3.60 -35.90 -47.91
C GLU A 549 3.97 -34.59 -47.20
#